data_AF-A0A3B1JAH6-F1
#
_entry.id   AF-A0A3B1JAH6-F1
#
_cell.length_a   1.000
_cell.length_b   1.000
_cell.length_c   1.000
_cell.angle_alpha   90.00
_cell.angle_beta   90.00
_cell.angle_gamma   90.00
#
_symmetry.space_group_name_H-M   'P 1'
#
loop_
_entity.id
_entity.type
_entity.pdbx_description
1 polymer ?
#
loop_
_entity_poly.entity_id
_entity_poly.type
_entity_poly.pdbx_seq_one_letter_code
_entity_poly.pdbx_strand_id
1 'polypeptide(L)'
;MKFGTSLPEHMLTSSGVRPNEDGTYQLRKSVEISGDDPADYDCYLHHSSLKKPVIKKWGNYNCDCETAGCGDAKTIIHLFGFISLSEKHSLFYIYSALNKDVSLPGIYEFTALGLLDDREIDYYNSKEQKKIPKQSWMMEKMQEDYWEKGTQSRKSKEQWFKVNVEILMQRMNHNLHVLQWRHGCEIDESNGEVKFLNGIDQYSYDGSDFLSFDNSHRVWVAPVQAAEPTKRKWDGVSILNQYTQGYLEKECVAWLTKFMEYGKETLRKHSPPDVHAFAKKSVQDSKKVSLTCLATGFYPKDVDLSVRKFGTSIPEHLITTSGIRPNDDGTYQLRKSVEINGDDPADYDCCLTHSSLTEPVTKKWGNYNCDW
;
A
#
# COMPACT_ATOMS: atom_id res chain seq x y z
N MET A 1 14.12 28.67 20.13
CA MET A 1 14.31 27.83 18.94
C MET A 1 13.00 27.80 18.17
N LYS A 2 12.92 28.41 16.99
CA LYS A 2 11.78 28.30 16.06
C LYS A 2 12.22 27.37 14.92
N PHE A 3 11.98 26.08 15.07
CA PHE A 3 11.83 25.16 13.94
C PHE A 3 10.33 25.13 13.57
N GLY A 4 9.99 24.88 12.30
CA GLY A 4 8.63 24.45 11.94
C GLY A 4 7.63 25.54 11.56
N THR A 5 7.74 26.06 10.34
CA THR A 5 6.56 26.51 9.58
C THR A 5 6.03 25.34 8.78
N SER A 6 4.78 24.92 9.02
CA SER A 6 4.13 23.93 8.18
C SER A 6 4.06 24.43 6.74
N LEU A 7 4.37 23.56 5.79
CA LEU A 7 4.20 23.88 4.37
C LEU A 7 2.70 24.18 4.11
N PRO A 8 2.39 25.25 3.36
CA PRO A 8 1.06 25.53 2.86
C PRO A 8 0.38 24.31 2.23
N GLU A 9 -0.92 24.12 2.50
CA GLU A 9 -1.66 22.94 2.01
C GLU A 9 -1.65 22.80 0.49
N HIS A 10 -1.61 23.91 -0.26
CA HIS A 10 -1.57 23.86 -1.73
C HIS A 10 -0.25 23.33 -2.30
N MET A 11 0.82 23.27 -1.51
CA MET A 11 2.09 22.65 -1.90
C MET A 11 2.16 21.17 -1.54
N LEU A 12 1.20 20.69 -0.74
CA LEU A 12 1.17 19.31 -0.27
C LEU A 12 0.17 18.50 -1.09
N THR A 13 0.64 17.41 -1.65
CA THR A 13 -0.24 16.36 -2.15
C THR A 13 -0.57 15.42 -1.00
N SER A 14 -1.84 15.06 -0.85
CA SER A 14 -2.34 14.20 0.23
C SER A 14 -3.21 13.09 -0.34
N SER A 15 -2.97 11.86 0.12
CA SER A 15 -3.82 10.72 -0.21
C SER A 15 -5.17 10.74 0.50
N GLY A 16 -5.37 11.66 1.46
CA GLY A 16 -6.40 11.51 2.48
C GLY A 16 -6.08 10.36 3.45
N VAL A 17 -6.88 10.26 4.52
CA VAL A 17 -6.80 9.15 5.47
C VAL A 17 -7.42 7.91 4.82
N ARG A 18 -6.63 6.84 4.69
CA ARG A 18 -7.06 5.57 4.10
C ARG A 18 -6.97 4.44 5.12
N PRO A 19 -8.00 3.58 5.24
CA PRO A 19 -7.86 2.31 5.95
C PRO A 19 -6.76 1.41 5.38
N ASN A 20 -6.11 0.66 6.26
CA ASN A 20 -5.26 -0.47 5.96
C ASN A 20 -6.03 -1.79 6.10
N GLU A 21 -5.42 -2.90 5.67
CA GLU A 21 -6.01 -4.24 5.78
C GLU A 21 -6.11 -4.73 7.23
N ASP A 22 -5.25 -4.22 8.11
CA ASP A 22 -5.17 -4.58 9.53
C ASP A 22 -6.07 -3.71 10.44
N GLY A 23 -7.00 -2.95 9.84
CA GLY A 23 -7.89 -2.04 10.57
C GLY A 23 -7.22 -0.73 11.04
N THR A 24 -5.93 -0.54 10.76
CA THR A 24 -5.26 0.74 11.03
C THR A 24 -5.52 1.74 9.89
N TYR A 25 -4.97 2.95 9.99
CA TYR A 25 -5.05 3.97 8.95
C TYR A 25 -3.67 4.37 8.46
N GLN A 26 -3.59 4.68 7.19
CA GLN A 26 -2.45 5.34 6.57
C GLN A 26 -2.85 6.71 6.00
N LEU A 27 -1.89 7.61 5.99
CA LEU A 27 -1.97 8.90 5.34
C LEU A 27 -0.64 9.13 4.65
N ARG A 28 -0.69 9.43 3.35
CA ARG A 28 0.47 9.86 2.59
C ARG A 28 0.38 11.35 2.35
N LYS A 29 1.47 12.04 2.63
CA LYS A 29 1.69 13.42 2.22
C LYS A 29 3.02 13.49 1.46
N SER A 30 3.02 14.16 0.32
CA SER A 30 4.19 14.41 -0.51
C SER A 30 4.27 15.91 -0.84
N VAL A 31 5.48 16.37 -1.15
CA VAL A 31 5.78 17.71 -1.64
C VAL A 31 6.92 17.57 -2.64
N GLU A 32 6.84 18.31 -3.74
CA GLU A 32 7.95 18.45 -4.68
C GLU A 32 8.92 19.50 -4.17
N ILE A 33 10.21 19.13 -4.05
CA ILE A 33 11.29 19.98 -3.57
C ILE A 33 12.38 19.98 -4.63
N SER A 34 12.97 21.14 -4.89
CA SER A 34 14.08 21.26 -5.83
C SER A 34 15.33 20.59 -5.26
N GLY A 35 16.11 19.89 -6.09
CA GLY A 35 17.31 19.17 -5.64
C GLY A 35 18.43 20.09 -5.11
N ASP A 36 18.39 21.37 -5.47
CA ASP A 36 19.28 22.42 -5.02
C ASP A 36 18.71 23.25 -3.85
N ASP A 37 17.52 22.90 -3.33
CA ASP A 37 16.94 23.58 -2.17
C ASP A 37 17.77 23.27 -0.92
N PRO A 38 18.41 24.28 -0.29
CA PRO A 38 19.25 24.06 0.89
C PRO A 38 18.45 23.86 2.18
N ALA A 39 17.11 23.90 2.14
CA ALA A 39 16.27 23.79 3.31
C ALA A 39 16.27 22.38 3.92
N ASP A 40 16.26 22.33 5.25
CA ASP A 40 15.99 21.10 5.99
C ASP A 40 14.48 20.86 6.05
N TYR A 41 14.06 19.64 5.71
CA TYR A 41 12.66 19.21 5.82
C TYR A 41 12.49 18.18 6.93
N ASP A 42 11.32 18.17 7.55
CA ASP A 42 10.92 17.12 8.48
C ASP A 42 9.46 16.70 8.28
N CYS A 43 9.17 15.48 8.70
CA CYS A 43 7.82 14.98 8.84
C CYS A 43 7.43 15.05 10.32
N TYR A 44 6.44 15.88 10.62
CA TYR A 44 5.85 16.02 11.94
C TYR A 44 4.53 15.24 12.02
N LEU A 45 4.43 14.32 12.96
CA LEU A 45 3.23 13.52 13.22
C LEU A 45 2.76 13.72 14.66
N HIS A 46 1.52 14.18 14.80
CA HIS A 46 0.80 14.19 16.07
C HIS A 46 -0.40 13.25 15.98
N HIS A 47 -0.58 12.41 16.99
CA HIS A 47 -1.68 11.45 17.06
C HIS A 47 -2.04 11.21 18.53
N SER A 48 -3.31 10.94 18.83
CA SER A 48 -3.82 10.78 20.20
C SER A 48 -3.16 9.64 20.97
N SER A 49 -2.70 8.59 20.27
CA SER A 49 -1.95 7.48 20.87
C SER A 49 -0.51 7.83 21.24
N LEU A 50 0.01 8.97 20.78
CA LEU A 50 1.37 9.40 21.03
C LEU A 50 1.43 10.34 22.23
N LYS A 51 2.28 10.02 23.22
CA LYS A 51 2.53 10.91 24.37
C LYS A 51 3.16 12.24 23.96
N LYS A 52 3.91 12.24 22.86
CA LYS A 52 4.57 13.41 22.26
C LYS A 52 4.58 13.26 20.74
N PRO A 53 4.57 14.37 19.98
CA PRO A 53 4.70 14.30 18.53
C PRO A 53 5.97 13.58 18.10
N VAL A 54 5.87 12.82 17.00
CA VAL A 54 7.01 12.19 16.34
C VAL A 54 7.52 13.14 15.27
N ILE A 55 8.82 13.42 15.27
CA ILE A 55 9.49 14.25 14.26
C ILE A 55 10.54 13.39 13.58
N LYS A 56 10.42 13.24 12.27
CA LYS A 56 11.39 12.53 11.43
C LYS A 56 11.99 13.50 10.43
N LYS A 57 13.24 13.88 10.65
CA LYS A 57 13.99 14.71 9.71
C LYS A 57 14.19 13.97 8.39
N TRP A 58 13.93 14.66 7.29
CA TRP A 58 14.38 14.25 5.97
C TRP A 58 15.90 14.33 5.96
N GLY A 59 16.56 13.25 5.55
CA GLY A 59 18.02 13.15 5.60
C GLY A 59 18.64 13.37 4.24
N ASN A 60 19.71 14.16 4.17
CA ASN A 60 20.59 14.28 3.01
C ASN A 60 20.98 12.90 2.49
N TYR A 61 20.52 12.56 1.28
CA TYR A 61 20.93 11.37 0.55
C TYR A 61 22.27 11.60 -0.16
N ASN A 62 23.20 12.34 0.44
CA ASN A 62 24.53 12.48 -0.14
C ASN A 62 25.40 11.32 0.34
N CYS A 63 25.32 10.23 -0.40
CA CYS A 63 26.52 9.47 -0.75
C CYS A 63 26.58 9.47 -2.27
N ASP A 64 27.00 10.60 -2.85
CA ASP A 64 27.59 10.60 -4.18
C ASP A 64 28.89 9.82 -4.09
N CYS A 65 28.81 8.55 -4.46
CA CYS A 65 29.99 7.79 -4.87
C CYS A 65 30.04 7.81 -6.40
N GLU A 66 30.11 9.01 -7.00
CA GLU A 66 30.68 9.14 -8.33
C GLU A 66 32.19 8.94 -8.20
N THR A 67 32.66 7.69 -8.36
CA THR A 67 33.94 7.30 -8.99
C THR A 67 34.32 5.86 -8.61
N ALA A 68 34.16 4.93 -9.55
CA ALA A 68 35.13 3.85 -9.79
C ALA A 68 34.85 3.24 -11.17
N GLY A 69 35.90 3.15 -11.98
CA GLY A 69 35.84 2.84 -13.39
C GLY A 69 35.31 1.45 -13.71
N CYS A 70 34.81 1.35 -14.94
CA CYS A 70 34.41 0.12 -15.61
C CYS A 70 35.61 -0.84 -15.66
N GLY A 71 35.56 -1.91 -14.88
CA GLY A 71 36.44 -3.08 -14.98
C GLY A 71 35.63 -4.26 -15.50
N ASP A 72 36.15 -4.90 -16.55
CA ASP A 72 35.51 -5.96 -17.33
C ASP A 72 34.76 -7.00 -16.48
N ALA A 73 33.44 -7.04 -16.65
CA ALA A 73 32.60 -8.09 -16.08
C ALA A 73 32.79 -9.37 -16.90
N LYS A 74 33.45 -10.38 -16.31
CA LYS A 74 33.29 -11.76 -16.78
C LYS A 74 31.88 -12.23 -16.44
N THR A 75 31.04 -12.32 -17.47
CA THR A 75 29.70 -12.89 -17.39
C THR A 75 29.77 -14.37 -17.01
N ILE A 76 29.47 -14.70 -15.76
CA ILE A 76 29.11 -16.06 -15.37
C ILE A 76 27.60 -16.18 -15.58
N ILE A 77 27.20 -16.83 -16.67
CA ILE A 77 25.82 -17.17 -16.95
C ILE A 77 25.43 -18.32 -16.02
N HIS A 78 24.79 -18.00 -14.90
CA HIS A 78 23.97 -18.99 -14.22
C HIS A 78 22.67 -19.14 -15.01
N LEU A 79 22.37 -20.36 -15.47
CA LEU A 79 21.06 -20.73 -15.98
C LEU A 79 20.03 -20.57 -14.85
N PHE A 80 19.49 -19.36 -14.70
CA PHE A 80 18.28 -19.14 -13.93
C PHE A 80 17.13 -19.68 -14.79
N GLY A 81 16.50 -20.77 -14.34
CA GLY A 81 15.21 -21.16 -14.88
C GLY A 81 14.27 -19.96 -14.83
N PHE A 82 13.44 -19.78 -15.86
CA PHE A 82 12.42 -18.73 -15.89
C PHE A 82 11.58 -18.80 -14.60
N ILE A 83 11.87 -17.93 -13.63
CA ILE A 83 10.99 -17.69 -12.50
C ILE A 83 9.87 -16.86 -13.09
N SER A 84 8.74 -17.50 -13.41
CA SER A 84 7.48 -16.78 -13.64
C SER A 84 7.13 -16.10 -12.33
N LEU A 85 7.42 -14.80 -12.25
CA LEU A 85 7.03 -13.98 -11.12
C LEU A 85 5.52 -13.77 -11.15
N SER A 86 4.94 -13.73 -9.97
CA SER A 86 3.49 -13.57 -9.81
C SER A 86 3.07 -12.16 -10.24
N GLU A 87 2.06 -12.06 -11.11
CA GLU A 87 1.37 -10.81 -11.43
C GLU A 87 0.01 -10.81 -10.75
N LYS A 88 0.01 -10.39 -9.47
CA LYS A 88 -1.23 -10.27 -8.70
C LYS A 88 -1.82 -8.89 -8.82
N HIS A 89 -3.13 -8.88 -8.96
CA HIS A 89 -3.92 -7.67 -9.01
C HIS A 89 -5.07 -7.72 -8.03
N SER A 90 -5.50 -6.56 -7.55
CA SER A 90 -6.55 -6.42 -6.56
C SER A 90 -7.49 -5.27 -6.88
N LEU A 91 -8.78 -5.48 -6.59
CA LEU A 91 -9.79 -4.44 -6.60
C LEU A 91 -10.52 -4.47 -5.25
N PHE A 92 -10.35 -3.41 -4.47
CA PHE A 92 -11.02 -3.25 -3.19
C PHE A 92 -11.83 -1.97 -3.13
N TYR A 93 -13.02 -2.05 -2.56
CA TYR A 93 -13.76 -0.89 -2.11
C TYR A 93 -13.71 -0.83 -0.59
N ILE A 94 -13.38 0.34 -0.07
CA ILE A 94 -13.36 0.57 1.37
C ILE A 94 -14.30 1.70 1.73
N TYR A 95 -15.14 1.42 2.72
CA TYR A 95 -16.09 2.35 3.32
C TYR A 95 -15.65 2.60 4.75
N SER A 96 -15.75 3.83 5.21
CA SER A 96 -15.50 4.19 6.61
C SER A 96 -16.57 5.15 7.06
N ALA A 97 -17.15 4.87 8.23
CA ALA A 97 -18.18 5.69 8.84
C ALA A 97 -17.81 6.03 10.27
N LEU A 98 -17.78 7.33 10.57
CA LEU A 98 -17.70 7.85 11.93
C LEU A 98 -19.11 8.12 12.44
N ASN A 99 -19.34 7.85 13.72
CA ASN A 99 -20.64 8.11 14.34
C ASN A 99 -20.95 9.60 14.53
N LYS A 100 -19.96 10.48 14.42
CA LYS A 100 -20.14 11.94 14.51
C LYS A 100 -19.05 12.66 13.72
N ASP A 101 -19.37 13.86 13.24
CA ASP A 101 -18.37 14.80 12.75
C ASP A 101 -17.38 15.18 13.87
N VAL A 102 -16.09 15.13 13.55
CA VAL A 102 -14.98 15.52 14.44
C VAL A 102 -14.43 16.90 14.07
N SER A 103 -14.97 17.54 13.03
CA SER A 103 -14.61 18.88 12.54
C SER A 103 -13.12 19.04 12.26
N LEU A 104 -12.48 17.96 11.78
CA LEU A 104 -11.07 17.95 11.39
C LEU A 104 -10.94 17.98 9.86
N PRO A 105 -10.05 18.83 9.30
CA PRO A 105 -9.84 18.91 7.86
C PRO A 105 -9.52 17.54 7.23
N GLY A 106 -10.24 17.20 6.16
CA GLY A 106 -10.04 15.96 5.41
C GLY A 106 -10.60 14.69 6.07
N ILE A 107 -11.26 14.82 7.23
CA ILE A 107 -11.99 13.73 7.88
C ILE A 107 -13.49 13.99 7.73
N TYR A 108 -14.23 12.99 7.27
CA TYR A 108 -15.65 13.09 6.99
C TYR A 108 -16.40 11.97 7.70
N GLU A 109 -17.65 12.23 8.11
CA GLU A 109 -18.52 11.23 8.74
C GLU A 109 -18.64 9.95 7.93
N PHE A 110 -18.59 10.05 6.60
CA PHE A 110 -18.57 8.88 5.74
C PHE A 110 -17.65 9.12 4.56
N THR A 111 -16.81 8.12 4.27
CA THR A 111 -15.98 8.07 3.08
C THR A 111 -16.12 6.72 2.40
N ALA A 112 -15.95 6.72 1.08
CA ALA A 112 -15.89 5.50 0.30
C ALA A 112 -14.93 5.67 -0.87
N LEU A 113 -14.05 4.70 -1.09
CA LEU A 113 -13.03 4.78 -2.12
C LEU A 113 -12.82 3.41 -2.77
N GLY A 114 -12.44 3.43 -4.05
CA GLY A 114 -12.02 2.23 -4.80
C GLY A 114 -10.50 2.22 -4.96
N LEU A 115 -9.89 1.07 -4.74
CA LEU A 115 -8.46 0.80 -4.93
C LEU A 115 -8.26 -0.25 -6.00
N LEU A 116 -7.48 0.07 -7.03
CA LEU A 116 -6.94 -0.89 -8.00
C LEU A 116 -5.44 -0.98 -7.74
N ASP A 117 -4.96 -2.11 -7.23
CA ASP A 117 -3.56 -2.28 -6.78
C ASP A 117 -3.09 -1.11 -5.90
N ASP A 118 -3.80 -0.85 -4.80
CA ASP A 118 -3.54 0.28 -3.88
C ASP A 118 -3.67 1.70 -4.49
N ARG A 119 -3.99 1.82 -5.78
CA ARG A 119 -4.23 3.10 -6.45
C ARG A 119 -5.70 3.50 -6.35
N GLU A 120 -5.94 4.71 -5.84
CA GLU A 120 -7.29 5.24 -5.74
C GLU A 120 -7.87 5.53 -7.13
N ILE A 121 -8.94 4.84 -7.49
CA ILE A 121 -9.63 5.00 -8.79
C ILE A 121 -10.88 5.87 -8.69
N ASP A 122 -11.51 5.89 -7.51
CA ASP A 122 -12.64 6.77 -7.19
C ASP A 122 -12.69 7.13 -5.72
N TYR A 123 -13.37 8.24 -5.42
CA TYR A 123 -13.59 8.72 -4.06
C TYR A 123 -14.99 9.30 -3.87
N TYR A 124 -15.48 9.22 -2.64
CA TYR A 124 -16.74 9.79 -2.17
C TYR A 124 -16.56 10.22 -0.71
N ASN A 125 -17.18 11.34 -0.33
CA ASN A 125 -17.30 11.75 1.06
C ASN A 125 -18.69 12.34 1.36
N SER A 126 -19.09 12.35 2.64
CA SER A 126 -20.41 12.82 3.09
C SER A 126 -20.65 14.32 2.92
N LYS A 127 -19.64 15.14 2.68
CA LYS A 127 -19.79 16.58 2.43
C LYS A 127 -20.15 16.88 0.97
N GLU A 128 -19.34 16.39 0.05
CA GLU A 128 -19.52 16.61 -1.40
C GLU A 128 -20.57 15.68 -2.01
N GLN A 129 -20.79 14.52 -1.37
CA GLN A 129 -21.79 13.52 -1.72
C GLN A 129 -21.83 13.13 -3.20
N LYS A 130 -20.66 13.12 -3.85
CA LYS A 130 -20.48 12.77 -5.25
C LYS A 130 -19.34 11.77 -5.40
N LYS A 131 -19.54 10.70 -6.18
CA LYS A 131 -18.47 9.79 -6.56
C LYS A 131 -17.65 10.47 -7.66
N ILE A 132 -16.38 10.73 -7.40
CA ILE A 132 -15.48 11.42 -8.34
C ILE A 132 -14.38 10.48 -8.84
N PRO A 133 -13.99 10.55 -10.12
CA PRO A 133 -12.83 9.83 -10.64
C PRO A 133 -11.54 10.35 -10.00
N LYS A 134 -10.58 9.44 -9.83
CA LYS A 134 -9.23 9.76 -9.34
C LYS A 134 -8.12 9.42 -10.33
N GLN A 135 -8.49 8.80 -11.44
CA GLN A 135 -7.58 8.49 -12.55
C GLN A 135 -8.17 9.07 -13.84
N SER A 136 -7.32 9.60 -14.73
CA SER A 136 -7.76 10.19 -16.02
C SER A 136 -8.51 9.17 -16.89
N TRP A 137 -7.99 7.94 -16.97
CA TRP A 137 -8.62 6.88 -17.75
C TRP A 137 -10.02 6.49 -17.23
N MET A 138 -10.30 6.64 -15.93
CA MET A 138 -11.65 6.44 -15.40
C MET A 138 -12.60 7.48 -15.98
N MET A 139 -12.19 8.75 -16.02
CA MET A 139 -12.98 9.85 -16.57
C MET A 139 -13.23 9.67 -18.07
N GLU A 140 -12.21 9.21 -18.81
CA GLU A 140 -12.29 9.05 -20.26
C GLU A 140 -13.09 7.81 -20.71
N LYS A 141 -13.01 6.70 -19.95
CA LYS A 141 -13.56 5.40 -20.38
C LYS A 141 -14.89 5.04 -19.70
N MET A 142 -15.22 5.63 -18.55
CA MET A 142 -16.50 5.38 -17.88
C MET A 142 -17.59 6.32 -18.39
N GLN A 143 -18.76 5.76 -18.67
CA GLN A 143 -19.95 6.52 -19.04
C GLN A 143 -20.53 7.29 -17.84
N GLU A 144 -21.32 8.32 -18.12
CA GLU A 144 -21.96 9.15 -17.09
C GLU A 144 -22.85 8.33 -16.15
N ASP A 145 -23.56 7.34 -16.67
CA ASP A 145 -24.46 6.48 -15.89
C ASP A 145 -23.73 5.67 -14.81
N TYR A 146 -22.48 5.26 -15.05
CA TYR A 146 -21.62 4.61 -14.05
C TYR A 146 -21.37 5.52 -12.85
N TRP A 147 -21.15 6.81 -13.09
CA TRP A 147 -20.89 7.80 -12.05
C TRP A 147 -22.15 8.16 -11.27
N GLU A 148 -23.28 8.31 -11.96
CA GLU A 148 -24.58 8.60 -11.35
C GLU A 148 -25.05 7.43 -10.48
N LYS A 149 -25.11 6.21 -11.05
CA LYS A 149 -25.49 4.99 -10.31
C LYS A 149 -24.52 4.73 -9.16
N GLY A 150 -23.23 4.93 -9.38
CA GLY A 150 -22.21 4.83 -8.35
C GLY A 150 -22.43 5.83 -7.21
N THR A 151 -22.71 7.09 -7.53
CA THR A 151 -23.02 8.13 -6.53
C THR A 151 -24.25 7.76 -5.70
N GLN A 152 -25.32 7.30 -6.34
CA GLN A 152 -26.54 6.92 -5.64
C GLN A 152 -26.34 5.67 -4.77
N SER A 153 -25.53 4.71 -5.24
CA SER A 153 -25.11 3.57 -4.43
C SER A 153 -24.32 4.02 -3.18
N ARG A 154 -23.38 4.96 -3.32
CA ARG A 154 -22.60 5.49 -2.17
C ARG A 154 -23.48 6.24 -1.17
N LYS A 155 -24.45 7.05 -1.62
CA LYS A 155 -25.45 7.70 -0.75
C LYS A 155 -26.30 6.70 0.02
N SER A 156 -26.73 5.62 -0.66
CA SER A 156 -27.52 4.56 -0.02
C SER A 156 -26.71 3.83 1.05
N LYS A 157 -25.42 3.57 0.77
CA LYS A 157 -24.49 3.00 1.75
C LYS A 157 -24.24 3.96 2.92
N GLU A 158 -24.01 5.26 2.68
CA GLU A 158 -23.87 6.26 3.75
C GLU A 158 -25.05 6.18 4.74
N GLN A 159 -26.28 6.16 4.22
CA GLN A 159 -27.46 6.08 5.08
C GLN A 159 -27.56 4.74 5.83
N TRP A 160 -27.19 3.64 5.18
CA TRP A 160 -27.10 2.33 5.84
C TRP A 160 -26.09 2.35 6.99
N PHE A 161 -24.91 2.94 6.79
CA PHE A 161 -23.88 3.05 7.82
C PHE A 161 -24.35 3.90 9.00
N LYS A 162 -24.98 5.06 8.75
CA LYS A 162 -25.52 5.93 9.79
C LYS A 162 -26.43 5.17 10.75
N VAL A 163 -27.37 4.39 10.22
CA VAL A 163 -28.28 3.57 11.04
C VAL A 163 -27.54 2.43 11.77
N ASN A 164 -26.64 1.73 11.09
CA ASN A 164 -26.00 0.54 11.68
C ASN A 164 -24.93 0.89 12.71
N VAL A 165 -24.21 2.01 12.55
CA VAL A 165 -23.23 2.49 13.53
C VAL A 165 -23.91 2.76 14.87
N GLU A 166 -25.07 3.43 14.89
CA GLU A 166 -25.83 3.68 16.13
C GLU A 166 -26.25 2.38 16.83
N ILE A 167 -26.73 1.39 16.07
CA ILE A 167 -27.10 0.07 16.61
C ILE A 167 -25.87 -0.64 17.20
N LEU A 168 -24.73 -0.60 16.51
CA LEU A 168 -23.50 -1.22 16.99
C LEU A 168 -22.97 -0.54 18.24
N MET A 169 -23.06 0.79 18.33
CA MET A 169 -22.70 1.54 19.54
C MET A 169 -23.47 1.05 20.77
N GLN A 170 -24.77 0.81 20.64
CA GLN A 170 -25.58 0.27 21.73
C GLN A 170 -25.14 -1.13 22.17
N ARG A 171 -24.74 -1.99 21.21
CA ARG A 171 -24.25 -3.35 21.50
C ARG A 171 -22.87 -3.37 22.13
N MET A 172 -22.01 -2.42 21.75
CA MET A 172 -20.62 -2.31 22.21
C MET A 172 -20.48 -1.47 23.48
N ASN A 173 -21.51 -0.70 23.87
CA ASN A 173 -21.55 0.14 25.08
C ASN A 173 -20.40 1.17 25.18
N HIS A 174 -20.00 1.79 24.07
CA HIS A 174 -18.86 2.72 23.98
C HIS A 174 -19.25 4.08 23.34
N ASN A 175 -18.32 5.08 23.38
CA ASN A 175 -18.47 6.41 22.77
C ASN A 175 -17.38 6.72 21.70
N LEU A 176 -17.81 7.29 20.56
CA LEU A 176 -17.04 7.62 19.34
C LEU A 176 -16.44 6.38 18.64
N HIS A 177 -16.97 6.05 17.47
CA HIS A 177 -16.66 4.79 16.79
C HIS A 177 -16.46 4.93 15.30
N VAL A 178 -15.58 4.10 14.77
CA VAL A 178 -15.40 3.94 13.33
C VAL A 178 -15.80 2.54 12.92
N LEU A 179 -16.81 2.44 12.05
CA LEU A 179 -17.13 1.20 11.36
C LEU A 179 -16.52 1.26 9.96
N GLN A 180 -15.79 0.22 9.59
CA GLN A 180 -15.15 0.09 8.30
C GLN A 180 -15.67 -1.15 7.61
N TRP A 181 -15.79 -1.07 6.29
CA TRP A 181 -16.12 -2.21 5.44
C TRP A 181 -15.17 -2.24 4.27
N ARG A 182 -14.40 -3.31 4.17
CA ARG A 182 -13.52 -3.61 3.04
C ARG A 182 -14.09 -4.81 2.31
N HIS A 183 -14.35 -4.64 1.02
CA HIS A 183 -14.75 -5.76 0.18
C HIS A 183 -14.17 -5.70 -1.22
N GLY A 184 -13.90 -6.85 -1.83
CA GLY A 184 -13.25 -6.92 -3.12
C GLY A 184 -12.58 -8.27 -3.39
N CYS A 185 -11.71 -8.30 -4.38
CA CYS A 185 -11.13 -9.54 -4.89
C CYS A 185 -9.67 -9.36 -5.30
N GLU A 186 -8.96 -10.48 -5.33
CA GLU A 186 -7.59 -10.61 -5.78
C GLU A 186 -7.52 -11.66 -6.89
N ILE A 187 -6.73 -11.39 -7.91
CA ILE A 187 -6.49 -12.30 -9.03
C ILE A 187 -4.99 -12.47 -9.28
N ASP A 188 -4.65 -13.55 -9.98
CA ASP A 188 -3.36 -13.81 -10.60
C ASP A 188 -3.54 -13.78 -12.12
N GLU A 189 -2.67 -13.08 -12.84
CA GLU A 189 -2.64 -13.02 -14.31
C GLU A 189 -1.27 -13.44 -14.89
N SER A 190 -0.39 -14.09 -14.10
CA SER A 190 1.02 -14.37 -14.47
C SER A 190 1.20 -15.18 -15.75
N ASN A 191 0.22 -16.03 -16.09
CA ASN A 191 0.24 -16.88 -17.28
C ASN A 191 -0.63 -16.32 -18.43
N GLY A 192 -1.13 -15.10 -18.30
CA GLY A 192 -2.08 -14.49 -19.24
C GLY A 192 -3.52 -14.98 -19.07
N GLU A 193 -3.82 -15.81 -18.07
CA GLU A 193 -5.18 -16.21 -17.70
C GLU A 193 -5.56 -15.60 -16.35
N VAL A 194 -6.76 -15.03 -16.27
CA VAL A 194 -7.28 -14.47 -15.01
C VAL A 194 -7.71 -15.60 -14.08
N LYS A 195 -7.00 -15.76 -12.97
CA LYS A 195 -7.32 -16.73 -11.92
C LYS A 195 -7.71 -16.01 -10.63
N PHE A 196 -8.93 -16.26 -10.15
CA PHE A 196 -9.35 -15.81 -8.82
C PHE A 196 -8.46 -16.41 -7.74
N LEU A 197 -7.91 -15.56 -6.88
CA LEU A 197 -7.10 -15.98 -5.73
C LEU A 197 -7.91 -15.91 -4.43
N ASN A 198 -8.57 -14.78 -4.20
CA ASN A 198 -9.19 -14.50 -2.92
C ASN A 198 -10.31 -13.47 -3.05
N GLY A 199 -11.30 -13.57 -2.16
CA GLY A 199 -12.44 -12.68 -2.06
C GLY A 199 -12.59 -12.25 -0.61
N ILE A 200 -12.67 -10.94 -0.39
CA ILE A 200 -12.71 -10.37 0.95
C ILE A 200 -14.02 -9.60 1.10
N ASP A 201 -14.71 -9.83 2.21
CA ASP A 201 -15.83 -9.00 2.68
C ASP A 201 -15.76 -8.94 4.21
N GLN A 202 -15.23 -7.84 4.73
CA GLN A 202 -14.81 -7.69 6.12
C GLN A 202 -15.26 -6.37 6.70
N TYR A 203 -15.77 -6.44 7.92
CA TYR A 203 -16.15 -5.31 8.75
C TYR A 203 -15.22 -5.22 9.95
N SER A 204 -14.72 -4.02 10.21
CA SER A 204 -13.89 -3.70 11.36
C SER A 204 -14.53 -2.59 12.18
N TYR A 205 -14.46 -2.70 13.50
CA TYR A 205 -14.99 -1.73 14.44
C TYR A 205 -13.86 -1.21 15.32
N ASP A 206 -13.59 0.09 15.28
CA ASP A 206 -12.45 0.75 15.93
C ASP A 206 -11.10 0.09 15.59
N GLY A 207 -10.95 -0.32 14.33
CA GLY A 207 -9.76 -1.00 13.82
C GLY A 207 -9.60 -2.45 14.28
N SER A 208 -10.56 -3.03 15.00
CA SER A 208 -10.57 -4.44 15.38
C SER A 208 -11.52 -5.25 14.50
N ASP A 209 -11.19 -6.51 14.22
CA ASP A 209 -12.05 -7.42 13.46
C ASP A 209 -13.42 -7.57 14.11
N PHE A 210 -14.48 -7.33 13.33
CA PHE A 210 -15.86 -7.37 13.83
C PHE A 210 -16.69 -8.47 13.16
N LEU A 211 -16.69 -8.56 11.84
CA LEU A 211 -17.44 -9.57 11.09
C LEU A 211 -16.78 -9.80 9.73
N SER A 212 -16.65 -11.04 9.28
CA SER A 212 -16.06 -11.35 7.98
C SER A 212 -16.80 -12.46 7.25
N PHE A 213 -16.72 -12.49 5.92
CA PHE A 213 -17.30 -13.57 5.12
C PHE A 213 -16.24 -14.63 4.84
N ASP A 214 -16.49 -15.87 5.25
CA ASP A 214 -15.73 -17.02 4.79
C ASP A 214 -16.22 -17.40 3.40
N ASN A 215 -15.50 -16.92 2.38
CA ASN A 215 -15.84 -17.14 0.99
C ASN A 215 -15.89 -18.63 0.61
N SER A 216 -15.07 -19.47 1.25
CA SER A 216 -14.96 -20.90 0.92
C SER A 216 -16.16 -21.71 1.43
N HIS A 217 -16.64 -21.36 2.63
CA HIS A 217 -17.77 -22.05 3.26
C HIS A 217 -19.11 -21.33 3.10
N ARG A 218 -19.11 -20.13 2.49
CA ARG A 218 -20.30 -19.28 2.27
C ARG A 218 -21.05 -18.93 3.57
N VAL A 219 -20.30 -18.60 4.61
CA VAL A 219 -20.86 -18.26 5.92
C VAL A 219 -20.15 -17.04 6.50
N TRP A 220 -20.84 -16.29 7.35
CA TRP A 220 -20.23 -15.20 8.09
C TRP A 220 -19.47 -15.71 9.31
N VAL A 221 -18.40 -15.05 9.70
CA VAL A 221 -17.59 -15.34 10.88
C VAL A 221 -17.67 -14.14 11.80
N ALA A 222 -18.01 -14.37 13.07
CA ALA A 222 -18.16 -13.36 14.10
C ALA A 222 -17.08 -13.58 15.17
N PRO A 223 -15.96 -12.84 15.14
CA PRO A 223 -14.88 -12.96 16.12
C PRO A 223 -15.28 -12.45 17.52
N VAL A 224 -16.31 -11.58 17.58
CA VAL A 224 -16.80 -10.96 18.81
C VAL A 224 -18.28 -11.22 19.02
N GLN A 225 -18.70 -11.34 20.30
CA GLN A 225 -20.08 -11.63 20.68
C GLN A 225 -21.09 -10.61 20.11
N ALA A 226 -20.70 -9.33 20.03
CA ALA A 226 -21.54 -8.26 19.51
C ALA A 226 -21.90 -8.41 18.02
N ALA A 227 -21.11 -9.20 17.26
CA ALA A 227 -21.34 -9.48 15.85
C ALA A 227 -22.23 -10.71 15.60
N GLU A 228 -22.40 -11.59 16.60
CA GLU A 228 -23.21 -12.81 16.46
C GLU A 228 -24.66 -12.57 16.02
N PRO A 229 -25.39 -11.53 16.50
CA PRO A 229 -26.74 -11.28 16.03
C PRO A 229 -26.78 -10.98 14.53
N THR A 230 -25.76 -10.27 14.02
CA THR A 230 -25.64 -9.95 12.59
C THR A 230 -25.29 -11.20 11.80
N LYS A 231 -24.31 -12.00 12.25
CA LYS A 231 -23.98 -13.30 11.66
C LYS A 231 -25.22 -14.20 11.53
N ARG A 232 -25.96 -14.41 12.62
CA ARG A 232 -27.18 -15.25 12.64
C ARG A 232 -28.23 -14.75 11.65
N LYS A 233 -28.43 -13.43 11.57
CA LYS A 233 -29.39 -12.82 10.65
C LYS A 233 -28.98 -13.04 9.19
N TRP A 234 -27.70 -12.85 8.86
CA TRP A 234 -27.22 -12.92 7.48
C TRP A 234 -27.09 -14.36 6.99
N ASP A 235 -26.54 -15.27 7.82
CA ASP A 235 -26.49 -16.70 7.51
C ASP A 235 -27.88 -17.34 7.41
N GLY A 236 -28.88 -16.78 8.08
CA GLY A 236 -30.28 -17.18 7.94
C GLY A 236 -30.88 -16.88 6.56
N VAL A 237 -30.19 -16.10 5.72
CA VAL A 237 -30.64 -15.69 4.38
C VAL A 237 -29.69 -16.26 3.33
N SER A 238 -29.91 -17.51 2.92
CA SER A 238 -29.00 -18.24 2.02
C SER A 238 -28.68 -17.50 0.71
N ILE A 239 -29.66 -16.77 0.14
CA ILE A 239 -29.48 -15.99 -1.08
C ILE A 239 -28.48 -14.84 -0.90
N LEU A 240 -28.39 -14.25 0.30
CA LEU A 240 -27.42 -13.19 0.60
C LEU A 240 -25.99 -13.74 0.51
N ASN A 241 -25.72 -14.88 1.14
CA ASN A 241 -24.40 -15.50 1.12
C ASN A 241 -24.00 -15.95 -0.29
N GLN A 242 -24.95 -16.46 -1.08
CA GLN A 242 -24.71 -16.79 -2.49
C GLN A 242 -24.39 -15.55 -3.33
N TYR A 243 -25.13 -14.45 -3.12
CA TYR A 243 -24.89 -13.18 -3.79
C TYR A 243 -23.51 -12.61 -3.42
N THR A 244 -23.14 -12.61 -2.13
CA THR A 244 -21.83 -12.13 -1.67
C THR A 244 -20.70 -12.91 -2.34
N GLN A 245 -20.73 -14.25 -2.32
CA GLN A 245 -19.71 -15.05 -3.00
C GLN A 245 -19.70 -14.77 -4.52
N GLY A 246 -20.88 -14.74 -5.16
CA GLY A 246 -21.00 -14.47 -6.59
C GLY A 246 -20.43 -13.10 -6.99
N TYR A 247 -20.62 -12.08 -6.16
CA TYR A 247 -20.01 -10.78 -6.36
C TYR A 247 -18.48 -10.87 -6.28
N LEU A 248 -17.92 -11.48 -5.23
CA LEU A 248 -16.48 -11.55 -4.99
C LEU A 248 -15.75 -12.35 -6.08
N GLU A 249 -16.29 -13.51 -6.46
CA GLU A 249 -15.65 -14.43 -7.42
C GLU A 249 -15.86 -14.03 -8.88
N LYS A 250 -16.91 -13.27 -9.21
CA LYS A 250 -17.28 -12.99 -10.60
C LYS A 250 -17.39 -11.50 -10.90
N GLU A 251 -18.30 -10.79 -10.25
CA GLU A 251 -18.54 -9.38 -10.59
C GLU A 251 -17.32 -8.51 -10.29
N CYS A 252 -16.70 -8.71 -9.14
CA CYS A 252 -15.47 -8.01 -8.77
C CYS A 252 -14.34 -8.31 -9.74
N VAL A 253 -14.12 -9.60 -10.08
CA VAL A 253 -13.10 -10.01 -11.04
C VAL A 253 -13.33 -9.37 -12.40
N ALA A 254 -14.58 -9.36 -12.89
CA ALA A 254 -14.93 -8.72 -14.16
C ALA A 254 -14.64 -7.21 -14.15
N TRP A 255 -14.96 -6.51 -13.05
CA TRP A 255 -14.64 -5.09 -12.90
C TRP A 255 -13.14 -4.84 -12.80
N LEU A 256 -12.41 -5.67 -12.04
CA LEU A 256 -10.96 -5.60 -11.91
C LEU A 256 -10.30 -5.73 -13.28
N THR A 257 -10.61 -6.79 -14.04
CA THR A 257 -10.06 -7.00 -15.39
C THR A 257 -10.38 -5.83 -16.32
N LYS A 258 -11.60 -5.31 -16.28
CA LYS A 258 -12.01 -4.15 -17.09
C LYS A 258 -11.22 -2.89 -16.74
N PHE A 259 -11.02 -2.61 -15.45
CA PHE A 259 -10.25 -1.45 -15.02
C PHE A 259 -8.76 -1.59 -15.34
N MET A 260 -8.20 -2.80 -15.21
CA MET A 260 -6.83 -3.09 -15.65
C MET A 260 -6.66 -2.84 -17.15
N GLU A 261 -7.62 -3.26 -17.98
CA GLU A 261 -7.60 -2.99 -19.42
C GLU A 261 -7.61 -1.48 -19.73
N TYR A 262 -8.47 -0.71 -19.05
CA TYR A 262 -8.59 0.73 -19.28
C TYR A 262 -7.39 1.52 -18.76
N GLY A 263 -6.82 1.11 -17.63
CA GLY A 263 -5.64 1.71 -17.04
C GLY A 263 -4.32 1.27 -17.69
N LYS A 264 -4.34 0.24 -18.55
CA LYS A 264 -3.15 -0.46 -19.06
C LYS A 264 -2.07 0.46 -19.63
N GLU A 265 -2.46 1.46 -20.42
CA GLU A 265 -1.50 2.42 -20.99
C GLU A 265 -0.83 3.28 -19.92
N THR A 266 -1.57 3.72 -18.90
CA THR A 266 -1.02 4.47 -17.77
C THR A 266 -0.15 3.56 -16.91
N LEU A 267 -0.58 2.31 -16.69
CA LEU A 267 0.10 1.32 -15.85
C LEU A 267 1.41 0.81 -16.48
N ARG A 268 1.51 0.76 -17.82
CA ARG A 268 2.72 0.32 -18.55
C ARG A 268 3.72 1.42 -18.85
N LYS A 269 3.38 2.69 -18.62
CA LYS A 269 4.28 3.83 -18.87
C LYS A 269 5.35 4.03 -17.80
N HIS A 270 5.33 3.24 -16.72
CA HIS A 270 6.35 3.34 -15.69
C HIS A 270 7.70 2.86 -16.24
N SER A 271 8.75 3.62 -15.92
CA SER A 271 10.12 3.20 -16.16
C SER A 271 10.39 1.87 -15.44
N PRO A 272 11.32 1.03 -15.95
CA PRO A 272 11.79 -0.13 -15.20
C PRO A 272 12.23 0.27 -13.78
N PRO A 273 12.07 -0.60 -12.78
CA PRO A 273 12.48 -0.27 -11.43
C PRO A 273 13.96 0.05 -11.33
N ASP A 274 14.28 1.04 -10.51
CA ASP A 274 15.65 1.39 -10.18
C ASP A 274 16.07 0.73 -8.86
N VAL A 275 17.35 0.41 -8.77
CA VAL A 275 17.97 -0.25 -7.63
C VAL A 275 19.15 0.57 -7.16
N HIS A 276 19.11 0.99 -5.90
CA HIS A 276 20.18 1.73 -5.25
C HIS A 276 20.75 0.90 -4.11
N ALA A 277 22.08 0.82 -4.05
CA ALA A 277 22.82 0.18 -2.97
C ALA A 277 23.68 1.25 -2.28
N PHE A 278 23.42 1.51 -1.00
CA PHE A 278 24.18 2.48 -0.22
C PHE A 278 24.47 1.95 1.19
N ALA A 279 25.50 2.49 1.83
CA ALA A 279 25.95 2.06 3.15
C ALA A 279 26.10 3.23 4.12
N LYS A 280 25.82 2.98 5.40
CA LYS A 280 25.98 3.97 6.46
C LYS A 280 26.66 3.33 7.66
N LYS A 281 27.61 4.04 8.29
CA LYS A 281 28.20 3.61 9.58
C LYS A 281 27.09 3.45 10.60
N SER A 282 27.14 2.38 11.40
CA SER A 282 26.15 2.16 12.45
C SER A 282 26.28 3.26 13.51
N VAL A 283 25.14 3.78 13.96
CA VAL A 283 25.09 4.80 15.01
C VAL A 283 25.45 4.19 16.36
N GLN A 284 25.26 2.88 16.52
CA GLN A 284 25.46 2.17 17.78
C GLN A 284 26.87 1.57 17.91
N ASP A 285 27.48 1.15 16.80
CA ASP A 285 28.80 0.53 16.78
C ASP A 285 29.62 1.06 15.60
N SER A 286 30.69 1.79 15.91
CA SER A 286 31.58 2.38 14.90
C SER A 286 32.32 1.35 14.05
N LYS A 287 32.37 0.08 14.47
CA LYS A 287 32.95 -1.03 13.70
C LYS A 287 31.95 -1.66 12.74
N LYS A 288 30.68 -1.30 12.81
CA LYS A 288 29.63 -1.85 11.95
C LYS A 288 29.18 -0.88 10.88
N VAL A 289 28.73 -1.46 9.77
CA VAL A 289 28.14 -0.75 8.63
C VAL A 289 26.79 -1.37 8.33
N SER A 290 25.78 -0.52 8.15
CA SER A 290 24.46 -0.93 7.66
C SER A 290 24.43 -0.80 6.15
N LEU A 291 24.34 -1.93 5.47
CA LEU A 291 24.10 -1.98 4.03
C LEU A 291 22.60 -1.85 3.78
N THR A 292 22.20 -0.96 2.87
CA THR A 292 20.80 -0.78 2.48
C THR A 292 20.67 -0.88 0.98
N CYS A 293 19.74 -1.71 0.52
CA CYS A 293 19.31 -1.76 -0.86
C CYS A 293 17.88 -1.23 -0.95
N LEU A 294 17.65 -0.31 -1.87
CA LEU A 294 16.36 0.29 -2.20
C LEU A 294 16.02 -0.10 -3.64
N ALA A 295 14.94 -0.86 -3.83
CA ALA A 295 14.26 -0.98 -5.11
C ALA A 295 13.08 0.00 -5.13
N THR A 296 12.89 0.74 -6.22
CA THR A 296 11.79 1.71 -6.36
C THR A 296 11.33 1.81 -7.81
N GLY A 297 10.09 2.24 -8.03
CA GLY A 297 9.55 2.40 -9.38
C GLY A 297 8.96 1.11 -9.97
N PHE A 298 8.91 0.01 -9.22
CA PHE A 298 8.33 -1.24 -9.71
C PHE A 298 6.80 -1.22 -9.65
N TYR A 299 6.18 -1.81 -10.66
CA TYR A 299 4.77 -2.15 -10.74
C TYR A 299 4.64 -3.33 -11.72
N PRO A 300 3.92 -4.44 -11.40
CA PRO A 300 3.02 -4.65 -10.25
C PRO A 300 3.70 -4.74 -8.87
N LYS A 301 2.89 -4.96 -7.82
CA LYS A 301 3.34 -4.93 -6.42
C LYS A 301 4.31 -6.07 -6.07
N ASP A 302 4.11 -7.24 -6.64
CA ASP A 302 4.89 -8.44 -6.32
C ASP A 302 6.32 -8.32 -6.85
N VAL A 303 7.30 -8.48 -5.96
CA VAL A 303 8.71 -8.27 -6.24
C VAL A 303 9.57 -9.20 -5.39
N ASP A 304 10.70 -9.64 -5.94
CA ASP A 304 11.74 -10.35 -5.17
C ASP A 304 13.01 -9.50 -5.10
N LEU A 305 13.30 -8.98 -3.91
CA LEU A 305 14.54 -8.27 -3.62
C LEU A 305 15.36 -9.09 -2.63
N SER A 306 16.56 -9.50 -3.02
CA SER A 306 17.48 -10.24 -2.16
C SER A 306 18.72 -9.42 -1.84
N VAL A 307 19.21 -9.54 -0.60
CA VAL A 307 20.55 -9.07 -0.21
C VAL A 307 21.42 -10.32 -0.11
N ARG A 308 22.54 -10.33 -0.81
CA ARG A 308 23.38 -11.52 -0.98
C ARG A 308 24.79 -11.28 -0.46
N LYS A 309 25.37 -12.32 0.13
CA LYS A 309 26.78 -12.41 0.53
C LYS A 309 27.45 -13.48 -0.33
N PHE A 310 28.48 -13.12 -1.08
CA PHE A 310 29.10 -13.98 -2.11
C PHE A 310 28.07 -14.61 -3.06
N GLY A 311 27.07 -13.83 -3.48
CA GLY A 311 25.99 -14.30 -4.35
C GLY A 311 24.94 -15.21 -3.68
N THR A 312 25.06 -15.51 -2.38
CA THR A 312 24.08 -16.30 -1.62
C THR A 312 23.15 -15.40 -0.81
N SER A 313 21.84 -15.57 -0.96
CA SER A 313 20.83 -14.78 -0.22
C SER A 313 20.99 -14.92 1.29
N ILE A 314 21.04 -13.79 1.97
CA ILE A 314 21.04 -13.72 3.43
C ILE A 314 19.63 -14.08 3.92
N PRO A 315 19.49 -14.92 4.96
CA PRO A 315 18.19 -15.25 5.53
C PRO A 315 17.39 -14.01 5.98
N GLU A 316 16.10 -13.98 5.69
CA GLU A 316 15.22 -12.82 5.97
C GLU A 316 15.21 -12.41 7.45
N HIS A 317 15.38 -13.34 8.40
CA HIS A 317 15.41 -13.02 9.83
C HIS A 317 16.62 -12.19 10.27
N LEU A 318 17.66 -12.08 9.43
CA LEU A 318 18.83 -11.23 9.64
C LEU A 318 18.70 -9.88 8.91
N ILE A 319 17.65 -9.71 8.12
CA ILE A 319 17.41 -8.52 7.30
C ILE A 319 16.34 -7.67 7.96
N THR A 320 16.59 -6.36 8.02
CA THR A 320 15.55 -5.38 8.32
C THR A 320 14.86 -4.97 7.03
N THR A 321 13.55 -5.15 6.94
CA THR A 321 12.75 -4.73 5.77
C THR A 321 11.84 -3.55 6.09
N SER A 322 11.63 -2.67 5.11
CA SER A 322 10.60 -1.62 5.21
C SER A 322 9.17 -2.13 4.99
N GLY A 323 9.03 -3.37 4.50
CA GLY A 323 7.85 -3.79 3.75
C GLY A 323 7.75 -3.07 2.39
N ILE A 324 6.88 -3.55 1.51
CA ILE A 324 6.55 -2.86 0.26
C ILE A 324 5.73 -1.62 0.60
N ARG A 325 6.11 -0.47 0.04
CA ARG A 325 5.43 0.81 0.25
C ARG A 325 5.07 1.46 -1.07
N PRO A 326 3.91 2.08 -1.17
CA PRO A 326 3.50 2.77 -2.40
C PRO A 326 4.21 4.13 -2.56
N ASN A 327 4.59 4.44 -3.80
CA ASN A 327 5.11 5.73 -4.25
C ASN A 327 3.99 6.65 -4.73
N ASP A 328 4.25 7.95 -4.82
CA ASP A 328 3.25 8.96 -5.22
C ASP A 328 2.81 8.83 -6.69
N ASP A 329 3.70 8.33 -7.54
CA ASP A 329 3.45 8.05 -8.95
C ASP A 329 2.63 6.77 -9.20
N GLY A 330 2.24 6.05 -8.15
CA GLY A 330 1.48 4.80 -8.25
C GLY A 330 2.33 3.55 -8.43
N THR A 331 3.66 3.65 -8.37
CA THR A 331 4.59 2.51 -8.28
C THR A 331 4.85 2.12 -6.82
N TYR A 332 5.76 1.19 -6.59
CA TYR A 332 6.14 0.71 -5.28
C TYR A 332 7.64 0.87 -5.01
N GLN A 333 7.99 0.83 -3.73
CA GLN A 333 9.36 0.76 -3.24
C GLN A 333 9.52 -0.27 -2.13
N LEU A 334 10.71 -0.83 -2.00
CA LEU A 334 11.09 -1.81 -0.98
C LEU A 334 12.53 -1.55 -0.55
N ARG A 335 12.76 -1.47 0.76
CA ARG A 335 14.11 -1.40 1.34
C ARG A 335 14.40 -2.65 2.15
N LYS A 336 15.59 -3.21 1.93
CA LYS A 336 16.17 -4.26 2.75
C LYS A 336 17.55 -3.83 3.24
N SER A 337 17.81 -4.04 4.52
CA SER A 337 19.07 -3.64 5.17
C SER A 337 19.64 -4.75 6.03
N VAL A 338 20.98 -4.84 6.09
CA VAL A 338 21.71 -5.78 6.95
C VAL A 338 22.87 -5.05 7.62
N GLU A 339 23.10 -5.30 8.90
CA GLU A 339 24.30 -4.84 9.61
C GLU A 339 25.42 -5.86 9.49
N ILE A 340 26.60 -5.39 9.09
CA ILE A 340 27.81 -6.18 8.94
C ILE A 340 28.97 -5.52 9.69
N ASN A 341 30.07 -6.25 9.89
CA ASN A 341 31.32 -5.63 10.32
C ASN A 341 31.91 -4.86 9.13
N GLY A 342 32.45 -3.67 9.38
CA GLY A 342 33.01 -2.81 8.33
C GLY A 342 34.28 -3.37 7.67
N ASP A 343 34.94 -4.32 8.34
CA ASP A 343 36.10 -5.07 7.84
C ASP A 343 35.74 -6.44 7.25
N ASP A 344 34.45 -6.76 7.10
CA ASP A 344 34.01 -8.00 6.46
C ASP A 344 34.51 -8.01 4.99
N PRO A 345 35.39 -8.95 4.60
CA PRO A 345 35.99 -8.96 3.28
C PRO A 345 35.04 -9.48 2.19
N ALA A 346 33.79 -9.77 2.54
CA ALA A 346 32.86 -10.37 1.62
C ALA A 346 32.28 -9.42 0.60
N ASP A 347 32.03 -9.96 -0.59
CA ASP A 347 31.29 -9.27 -1.63
C ASP A 347 29.79 -9.29 -1.31
N TYR A 348 29.21 -8.11 -1.15
CA TYR A 348 27.78 -7.92 -0.98
C TYR A 348 27.17 -7.33 -2.24
N ASP A 349 26.01 -7.84 -2.61
CA ASP A 349 25.20 -7.31 -3.70
C ASP A 349 23.71 -7.46 -3.38
N CYS A 350 22.88 -6.63 -3.98
CA CYS A 350 21.44 -6.84 -4.00
C CYS A 350 20.96 -7.17 -5.40
N CYS A 351 20.04 -8.12 -5.48
CA CYS A 351 19.49 -8.64 -6.71
C CYS A 351 17.97 -8.49 -6.68
N LEU A 352 17.46 -7.75 -7.66
CA LEU A 352 16.04 -7.51 -7.89
C LEU A 352 15.57 -8.37 -9.06
N THR A 353 14.53 -9.16 -8.80
CA THR A 353 13.75 -9.84 -9.85
C THR A 353 12.33 -9.28 -9.81
N HIS A 354 11.81 -8.86 -10.96
CA HIS A 354 10.49 -8.26 -11.09
C HIS A 354 9.87 -8.61 -12.45
N SER A 355 8.53 -8.74 -12.56
CA SER A 355 7.88 -9.20 -13.80
C SER A 355 8.06 -8.23 -14.97
N SER A 356 8.29 -6.95 -14.68
CA SER A 356 8.60 -5.93 -15.69
C SER A 356 10.04 -5.99 -16.23
N LEU A 357 10.89 -6.87 -15.70
CA LEU A 357 12.30 -7.00 -16.10
C LEU A 357 12.51 -8.28 -16.91
N THR A 358 13.28 -8.17 -17.99
CA THR A 358 13.69 -9.35 -18.78
C THR A 358 14.79 -10.16 -18.08
N GLU A 359 15.63 -9.49 -17.29
CA GLU A 359 16.72 -10.09 -16.52
C GLU A 359 16.80 -9.45 -15.13
N PRO A 360 17.26 -10.19 -14.10
CA PRO A 360 17.43 -9.63 -12.77
C PRO A 360 18.44 -8.47 -12.74
N VAL A 361 18.12 -7.40 -12.00
CA VAL A 361 19.03 -6.26 -11.81
C VAL A 361 19.87 -6.50 -10.56
N THR A 362 21.19 -6.50 -10.71
CA THR A 362 22.12 -6.64 -9.57
C THR A 362 22.90 -5.35 -9.34
N LYS A 363 22.94 -4.88 -8.09
CA LYS A 363 23.76 -3.75 -7.65
C LYS A 363 24.69 -4.17 -6.53
N LYS A 364 25.98 -3.94 -6.74
CA LYS A 364 27.00 -4.13 -5.71
C LYS A 364 27.09 -2.89 -4.85
N TRP A 365 27.37 -3.07 -3.57
CA TRP A 365 27.87 -1.96 -2.76
C TRP A 365 29.36 -1.75 -3.11
N GLY A 366 29.79 -0.51 -3.29
CA GLY A 366 31.20 -0.19 -3.54
C GLY A 366 32.09 -0.46 -2.31
N ASN A 367 33.42 -0.55 -2.53
CA ASN A 367 34.39 -0.68 -1.43
C ASN A 367 34.25 0.51 -0.47
N TYR A 368 33.93 0.23 0.80
CA TYR A 368 33.58 1.20 1.83
C TYR A 368 34.78 1.99 2.37
N ASN A 369 35.46 2.77 1.54
CA ASN A 369 36.30 3.88 2.03
C ASN A 369 35.49 5.16 2.03
N CYS A 370 34.52 5.26 2.93
CA CYS A 370 34.03 6.56 3.37
C CYS A 370 34.98 7.07 4.46
N ASP A 371 36.12 7.60 4.02
CA ASP A 371 36.99 8.41 4.87
C ASP A 371 36.21 9.66 5.30
N TRP A 372 35.93 9.74 6.60
CA TRP A 372 35.71 10.97 7.36
C TRP A 372 36.26 10.73 8.76
#